data_AF-A0A957PEL8-F1
#
_entry.id   AF-A0A957PEL8-F1
#
_cell.length_a   1.000
_cell.length_b   1.000
_cell.length_c   1.000
_cell.angle_alpha   90.00
_cell.angle_beta   90.00
_cell.angle_gamma   90.00
#
_symmetry.space_group_name_H-M   'P 1'
#
loop_
_entity.id
_entity.type
_entity.pdbx_description
1 polymer ?
#
loop_
_entity_poly.entity_id
_entity_poly.type
_entity_poly.pdbx_seq_one_letter_code
_entity_poly.pdbx_strand_id
1 'polypeptide(L)'
;VDTLGTVMARTASGVLVTLSGCGDAIKSCHSDVRVFCEKAILRTGVWGETLEIWRDGADGFAPLPTPASQGQWEQFLRVRNGEIANPCPPEVGLRMARFWDAIQASAAQNGQMVQSGN
;
A
#
# COMPACT_ATOMS: atom_id res chain seq x y z
N VAL A 1 7.45 17.45 4.34
CA VAL A 1 8.59 16.63 4.82
C VAL A 1 9.04 15.81 3.64
N ASP A 2 10.28 15.99 3.21
CA ASP A 2 10.88 15.15 2.18
C ASP A 2 11.27 13.83 2.84
N THR A 3 10.58 12.73 2.52
CA THR A 3 10.81 11.44 3.16
C THR A 3 11.59 10.56 2.20
N LEU A 4 12.91 10.52 2.40
CA LEU A 4 13.83 9.62 1.74
C LEU A 4 14.14 8.46 2.69
N GLY A 5 13.81 7.25 2.30
CA GLY A 5 14.08 6.09 3.15
C GLY A 5 13.43 4.81 2.68
N THR A 6 13.82 3.71 3.33
CA THR A 6 13.21 2.40 3.11
C THR A 6 12.78 1.80 4.42
N VAL A 7 11.68 1.06 4.38
CA VAL A 7 11.16 0.29 5.52
C VAL A 7 11.01 -1.15 5.06
N MET A 8 11.55 -2.08 5.85
CA MET A 8 11.30 -3.50 5.69
C MET A 8 10.53 -4.00 6.92
N ALA A 9 9.44 -4.72 6.68
CA ALA A 9 8.59 -5.25 7.73
C ALA A 9 8.16 -6.68 7.42
N ARG A 10 7.82 -7.43 8.47
CA ARG A 10 7.21 -8.76 8.35
C ARG A 10 5.84 -8.72 9.02
N THR A 11 4.80 -9.15 8.32
CA THR A 11 3.45 -9.24 8.89
C THR A 11 3.37 -10.41 9.88
N ALA A 12 2.30 -10.45 10.69
CA ALA A 12 2.04 -11.59 11.57
C ALA A 12 1.89 -12.92 10.81
N SER A 13 1.42 -12.89 9.55
CA SER A 13 1.34 -14.05 8.67
C SER A 13 2.67 -14.43 7.99
N GLY A 14 3.74 -13.66 8.23
CA GLY A 14 5.08 -13.92 7.69
C GLY A 14 5.38 -13.24 6.35
N VAL A 15 4.43 -12.53 5.75
CA VAL A 15 4.62 -11.79 4.49
C VAL A 15 5.66 -10.70 4.68
N LEU A 16 6.63 -10.65 3.77
CA LEU A 16 7.65 -9.60 3.74
C LEU A 16 7.12 -8.38 2.97
N VAL A 17 7.24 -7.20 3.56
CA VAL A 17 6.80 -5.93 2.97
C VAL A 17 7.98 -4.98 2.92
N THR A 18 8.16 -4.32 1.78
CA THR A 18 9.16 -3.27 1.58
C THR A 18 8.49 -2.00 1.09
N LEU A 19 8.75 -0.87 1.76
CA LEU A 19 8.29 0.44 1.36
C LEU A 19 9.49 1.33 1.04
N SER A 20 9.41 2.12 -0.02
CA SER A 20 10.45 3.08 -0.39
C SER A 20 9.83 4.46 -0.58
N GLY A 21 10.34 5.43 0.19
CA GLY A 21 10.05 6.85 0.01
C GLY A 21 11.15 7.48 -0.84
N CYS A 22 10.77 8.02 -2.00
CA CYS A 22 11.69 8.64 -2.96
C CYS A 22 11.74 10.17 -2.85
N GLY A 23 11.08 10.74 -1.84
CA GLY A 23 11.14 12.17 -1.60
C GLY A 23 10.66 13.05 -2.76
N ASP A 24 11.37 14.15 -3.02
CA ASP A 24 11.15 15.05 -4.16
C ASP A 24 11.66 14.45 -5.49
N ALA A 25 11.04 13.33 -5.88
CA ALA A 25 11.30 12.68 -7.15
C ALA A 25 10.70 13.48 -8.33
N ILE A 26 11.10 13.13 -9.56
CA ILE A 26 10.55 13.74 -10.78
C ILE A 26 9.01 13.69 -10.78
N LYS A 27 8.34 14.68 -11.38
CA LYS A 27 6.86 14.78 -11.40
C LYS A 27 6.16 13.59 -12.06
N SER A 28 6.87 12.83 -12.89
CA SER A 28 6.40 11.59 -13.51
C SER A 28 6.67 10.34 -12.66
N CYS A 29 7.17 10.49 -11.43
CA CYS A 29 7.34 9.38 -10.50
C CYS A 29 5.96 8.96 -9.99
N HIS A 30 5.46 7.86 -10.55
CA HIS A 30 4.23 7.22 -10.08
C HIS A 30 4.53 6.27 -8.92
N SER A 31 3.51 5.98 -8.12
CA SER A 31 3.57 4.87 -7.16
C SER A 31 3.64 3.52 -7.90
N ASP A 32 4.46 2.60 -7.42
CA ASP A 32 4.51 1.21 -7.89
C ASP A 32 4.29 0.26 -6.71
N VAL A 33 3.17 -0.46 -6.71
CA VAL A 33 2.86 -1.48 -5.71
C VAL A 33 2.91 -2.84 -6.39
N ARG A 34 3.75 -3.73 -5.87
CA ARG A 34 3.88 -5.10 -6.36
C ARG A 34 3.55 -6.11 -5.28
N VAL A 35 2.77 -7.12 -5.65
CA VAL A 35 2.44 -8.24 -4.76
C VAL A 35 2.90 -9.52 -5.44
N PHE A 36 3.85 -10.21 -4.81
CA PHE A 36 4.41 -11.47 -5.29
C PHE A 36 3.68 -12.63 -4.62
N CYS A 37 2.99 -13.43 -5.41
CA CYS A 37 2.25 -14.60 -4.97
C CYS A 37 2.81 -15.86 -5.63
N GLU A 38 2.42 -17.03 -5.14
CA GLU A 38 2.91 -18.33 -5.65
C GLU A 38 2.66 -18.56 -7.15
N LYS A 39 1.56 -18.01 -7.70
CA LYS A 39 1.10 -18.27 -9.07
C LYS A 39 1.06 -17.03 -9.97
N ALA A 40 1.33 -15.86 -9.40
CA ALA A 40 1.24 -14.61 -10.13
C ALA A 40 1.93 -13.46 -9.39
N ILE A 41 2.28 -12.42 -10.13
CA ILE A 41 2.68 -11.12 -9.61
C ILE A 41 1.61 -10.10 -10.01
N LEU A 42 1.17 -9.30 -9.04
CA LEU A 42 0.27 -8.16 -9.28
C LEU A 42 1.10 -6.87 -9.31
N ARG A 43 0.72 -5.95 -10.20
CA ARG A 43 1.21 -4.56 -10.21
C ARG A 43 0.03 -3.60 -10.23
N THR A 44 0.09 -2.57 -9.39
CA THR A 44 -0.94 -1.53 -9.29
C THR A 44 -0.30 -0.22 -8.83
N GLY A 45 -0.96 0.90 -9.10
CA GLY A 45 -0.67 2.15 -8.39
C GLY A 45 -1.39 2.21 -7.04
N VAL A 46 -0.92 3.11 -6.16
CA VAL A 46 -1.50 3.32 -4.81
C VAL A 46 -2.89 3.97 -4.88
N TRP A 47 -3.21 4.60 -6.01
CA TRP A 47 -4.51 5.23 -6.26
C TRP A 47 -5.50 4.29 -6.95
N GLY A 48 -5.10 3.06 -7.27
CA GLY A 48 -5.92 2.06 -7.95
C GLY A 48 -6.22 2.41 -9.42
N GLU A 49 -5.38 3.25 -10.03
CA GLU A 49 -5.54 3.72 -11.41
C GLU A 49 -5.26 2.64 -12.46
N THR A 50 -4.51 1.61 -12.10
CA THR A 50 -4.15 0.49 -12.97
C THR A 50 -4.12 -0.80 -12.15
N LEU A 51 -4.43 -1.92 -12.80
CA LEU A 51 -4.22 -3.25 -12.23
C LEU A 51 -3.68 -4.14 -13.35
N GLU A 52 -2.54 -4.75 -13.12
CA GLU A 52 -1.90 -5.67 -14.05
C GLU A 52 -1.52 -6.96 -13.34
N ILE A 53 -1.53 -8.05 -14.09
CA ILE A 53 -1.17 -9.37 -13.60
C ILE A 53 -0.17 -10.04 -14.53
N TRP A 54 0.87 -10.62 -13.94
CA TRP A 54 1.77 -11.54 -14.61
C TRP A 54 1.56 -12.93 -14.00
N ARG A 55 0.95 -13.83 -14.78
CA ARG A 55 0.69 -15.21 -14.34
C ARG A 55 1.90 -16.10 -14.63
N ASP A 56 2.05 -17.16 -13.84
CA ASP A 56 3.02 -18.22 -14.12
C ASP A 56 2.83 -18.77 -15.55
N GLY A 57 3.92 -18.91 -16.29
CA GLY A 57 3.95 -19.32 -17.70
C GLY A 57 3.58 -18.26 -18.74
N ALA A 58 3.31 -17.01 -18.36
CA ALA A 58 3.04 -15.91 -19.32
C ALA A 58 4.26 -15.01 -19.56
N ASP A 59 4.26 -14.26 -20.67
CA ASP A 59 5.35 -13.37 -21.10
C ASP A 59 5.24 -11.94 -20.52
N GLY A 60 4.96 -11.82 -19.22
CA GLY A 60 4.95 -10.55 -18.49
C GLY A 60 3.56 -10.06 -18.04
N PHE A 61 3.50 -8.78 -17.71
CA PHE A 61 2.28 -8.13 -17.20
C PHE A 61 1.25 -7.91 -18.31
N ALA A 62 0.01 -8.28 -18.01
CA ALA A 62 -1.16 -7.94 -18.81
C ALA A 62 -2.15 -7.12 -17.97
N PRO A 63 -2.81 -6.09 -18.55
CA PRO A 63 -3.80 -5.29 -17.84
C PRO A 63 -5.04 -6.12 -17.50
N LEU A 64 -5.59 -5.89 -16.30
CA LEU A 64 -6.88 -6.39 -15.88
C LEU A 64 -7.92 -5.27 -15.97
N PRO A 65 -9.09 -5.51 -16.57
CA PRO A 65 -10.18 -4.54 -16.55
C PRO A 65 -10.57 -4.21 -15.10
N THR A 66 -10.54 -2.93 -14.77
CA THR A 66 -11.04 -2.40 -13.48
C THR A 66 -12.25 -1.51 -13.72
N PRO A 67 -13.22 -1.48 -12.78
CA PRO A 67 -14.28 -0.50 -12.81
C PRO A 67 -13.70 0.92 -12.76
N ALA A 68 -14.43 1.89 -13.33
CA ALA A 68 -14.08 3.29 -13.18
C ALA A 68 -14.06 3.67 -11.68
N SER A 69 -13.05 4.45 -11.28
CA SER A 69 -12.99 4.99 -9.93
C SER A 69 -14.17 5.94 -9.72
N GLN A 70 -14.96 5.70 -8.68
CA GLN A 70 -16.08 6.55 -8.25
C GLN A 70 -15.58 7.82 -7.52
N GLY A 71 -14.29 7.87 -7.18
CA GLY A 71 -13.71 8.92 -6.36
C GLY A 71 -14.14 8.86 -4.89
N GLN A 72 -13.38 9.51 -4.02
CA GLN A 72 -13.58 9.43 -2.57
C GLN A 72 -14.91 10.06 -2.13
N TRP A 73 -15.41 11.07 -2.86
CA TRP A 73 -16.63 11.78 -2.48
C TRP A 73 -17.91 10.98 -2.71
N GLU A 74 -18.02 10.31 -3.85
CA GLU A 74 -19.15 9.41 -4.12
C GLU A 74 -19.18 8.28 -3.09
N GLN A 75 -18.01 7.67 -2.83
CA GLN A 75 -17.88 6.62 -1.82
C GLN A 75 -18.30 7.11 -0.42
N PHE A 76 -17.89 8.32 -0.02
CA PHE A 76 -18.31 8.94 1.24
C PHE A 76 -19.83 9.10 1.34
N LEU A 77 -20.47 9.61 0.29
CA LEU A 77 -21.93 9.79 0.26
C LEU A 77 -22.67 8.45 0.38
N ARG A 78 -22.20 7.40 -0.30
CA ARG A 78 -22.77 6.05 -0.23
C ARG A 78 -22.64 5.43 1.17
N VAL A 79 -21.48 5.60 1.82
CA VAL A 79 -21.28 5.19 3.22
C VAL A 79 -22.24 5.94 4.15
N ARG A 80 -22.30 7.28 4.03
CA ARG A 80 -23.19 8.13 4.83
C ARG A 80 -24.66 7.74 4.67
N ASN A 81 -25.07 7.34 3.47
CA ASN A 81 -26.43 6.90 3.17
C ASN A 81 -26.71 5.45 3.61
N GLY A 82 -25.71 4.71 4.10
CA GLY A 82 -25.85 3.30 4.50
C GLY A 82 -25.91 2.31 3.35
N GLU A 83 -25.54 2.72 2.13
CA GLU A 83 -25.58 1.87 0.93
C GLU A 83 -24.41 0.88 0.88
N ILE A 84 -23.28 1.26 1.47
CA ILE A 84 -22.08 0.42 1.59
C ILE A 84 -21.48 0.56 2.99
N ALA A 85 -20.78 -0.48 3.47
CA ALA A 85 -19.94 -0.38 4.64
C ALA A 85 -18.77 0.59 4.38
N ASN A 86 -18.28 1.28 5.41
CA ASN A 86 -17.10 2.12 5.28
C ASN A 86 -15.87 1.25 4.95
N PRO A 87 -15.28 1.35 3.74
CA PRO A 87 -14.13 0.53 3.37
C PRO A 87 -12.83 1.02 4.04
N CYS A 88 -12.82 2.22 4.61
CA CYS A 88 -11.68 2.78 5.35
C CYS A 88 -12.15 3.30 6.72
N PRO A 89 -12.44 2.39 7.67
CA PRO A 89 -12.86 2.78 9.01
C PRO A 89 -11.68 3.36 9.81
N PRO A 90 -11.93 4.12 10.89
CA PRO A 90 -10.89 4.83 11.64
C PRO A 90 -9.73 3.94 12.13
N GLU A 91 -10.00 2.66 12.39
CA GLU A 91 -9.02 1.69 12.84
C GLU A 91 -7.90 1.46 11.81
N VAL A 92 -8.17 1.66 10.51
CA VAL A 92 -7.15 1.62 9.46
C VAL A 92 -6.14 2.76 9.65
N GLY A 93 -6.63 3.96 9.92
CA GLY A 93 -5.79 5.13 10.22
C GLY A 93 -4.98 4.94 11.50
N LEU A 94 -5.59 4.38 12.55
CA LEU A 94 -4.90 4.06 13.80
C LEU A 94 -3.75 3.06 13.60
N ARG A 95 -3.95 2.01 12.80
CA ARG A 95 -2.87 1.05 12.46
C ARG A 95 -1.73 1.73 11.72
N MET A 96 -2.03 2.64 10.80
CA MET A 96 -1.00 3.39 10.07
C MET A 96 -0.20 4.32 11.00
N ALA A 97 -0.87 5.01 11.94
CA ALA A 97 -0.21 5.84 12.94
C ALA A 97 0.75 5.02 13.82
N ARG A 98 0.29 3.87 14.32
CA ARG A 98 1.13 2.95 15.10
C ARG A 98 2.31 2.40 14.30
N PHE A 99 2.11 2.11 13.02
CA PHE A 99 3.19 1.69 12.14
C PHE A 99 4.23 2.80 11.92
N TRP A 100 3.78 4.05 11.77
CA TRP A 100 4.66 5.21 11.71
C TRP A 100 5.49 5.39 12.98
N ASP A 101 4.89 5.21 14.16
CA ASP A 101 5.63 5.24 15.43
C ASP A 101 6.72 4.16 15.49
N ALA A 102 6.44 2.95 14.98
CA ALA A 102 7.42 1.88 14.89
C ALA A 102 8.56 2.21 13.90
N ILE A 103 8.25 2.83 12.76
CA ILE A 103 9.27 3.30 11.81
C ILE A 103 10.20 4.32 12.48
N GLN A 104 9.64 5.30 13.19
CA GLN A 104 10.42 6.31 13.91
C GLN A 104 11.29 5.67 15.00
N ALA A 105 10.76 4.72 15.76
CA ALA A 105 11.51 4.01 16.80
C ALA A 105 12.66 3.18 16.23
N SER A 106 12.46 2.48 15.11
CA SER A 106 13.51 1.73 14.42
C SER A 106 14.60 2.67 13.89
N ALA A 107 14.21 3.78 13.26
CA ALA A 107 15.14 4.78 12.74
C ALA A 107 16.02 5.38 13.86
N ALA A 108 15.43 5.71 15.02
CA ALA A 108 16.16 6.20 16.18
C ALA A 108 17.18 5.19 16.74
N GLN A 109 16.99 3.90 16.46
CA GLN A 109 17.85 2.79 16.87
C GLN A 109 18.76 2.31 15.72
N ASN A 110 19.07 3.17 14.74
CA ASN A 110 19.90 2.81 13.57
C ASN A 110 19.33 1.64 12.75
N GLY A 111 18.00 1.56 12.60
CA GLY A 111 17.33 0.57 11.78
C GLY A 111 17.17 -0.81 12.42
N GLN A 112 17.34 -0.92 13.75
CA GLN A 112 17.08 -2.17 14.46
C GLN A 112 15.61 -2.61 14.32
N MET A 113 15.40 -3.92 14.39
CA MET A 113 14.05 -4.50 14.34
C MET A 113 13.26 -4.08 15.57
N VAL A 114 12.05 -3.56 15.35
CA VAL A 114 11.09 -3.25 16.41
C VAL A 114 9.76 -3.92 16.11
N GLN A 115 9.01 -4.24 17.16
CA GLN A 115 7.65 -4.76 17.03
C GLN A 115 6.67 -3.59 16.89
N SER A 116 5.85 -3.57 15.84
CA SER A 116 4.71 -2.64 15.80
C SER A 116 3.67 -3.13 16.81
N GLY A 117 3.25 -2.27 17.75
CA GLY A 117 2.39 -2.65 18.87
C GLY A 117 1.05 -3.29 18.48
N ASN A 118 0.55 -4.15 19.38
CA ASN A 118 -0.74 -4.86 19.28
C ASN A 118 -1.95 -3.92 19.13
#